data_AF-A0A2M8NZZ4-F1
#
_entry.id   AF-A0A2M8NZZ4-F1
#
_cell.length_a   1.000
_cell.length_b   1.000
_cell.length_c   1.000
_cell.angle_alpha   90.00
_cell.angle_beta   90.00
_cell.angle_gamma   90.00
#
_symmetry.space_group_name_H-M   'P 1'
#
loop_
_entity.id
_entity.type
_entity.pdbx_description
1 polymer ?
#
loop_
_entity_poly.entity_id
_entity_poly.type
_entity_poly.pdbx_seq_one_letter_code
_entity_poly.pdbx_strand_id
1 'polypeptide(L)'
;AWFAQHNALEEDFEQFLRTRHSDGFAPAPERGRLLRLKGNVLQLYNAETDEILASFHAESEIKGATFLQNGEVVALWCKNGQVIFLRVLV
;
A
#
# COMPACT_ATOMS: atom_id res chain seq x y z
N ALA A 1 21.02 1.15 16.25
CA ALA A 1 19.94 1.93 15.63
C ALA A 1 19.94 1.82 14.10
N TRP A 2 21.06 2.09 13.42
CA TRP A 2 21.17 2.03 11.94
C TRP A 2 20.88 0.64 11.31
N PHE A 3 21.39 -0.44 11.93
CA PHE A 3 21.20 -1.81 11.44
C PHE A 3 19.74 -2.32 11.51
N ALA A 4 18.96 -1.86 12.49
CA ALA A 4 17.56 -2.28 12.63
C ALA A 4 16.65 -1.63 11.57
N GLN A 5 16.93 -0.38 11.18
CA GLN A 5 16.20 0.32 10.12
C GLN A 5 16.50 -0.25 8.73
N HIS A 6 17.73 -0.70 8.47
CA HIS A 6 18.08 -1.32 7.18
C HIS A 6 17.47 -2.70 7.00
N ASN A 7 17.46 -3.53 8.06
CA ASN A 7 16.82 -4.84 7.99
C ASN A 7 15.30 -4.73 7.85
N ALA A 8 14.67 -3.73 8.47
CA ALA A 8 13.25 -3.45 8.26
C ALA A 8 12.94 -3.07 6.80
N LEU A 9 13.83 -2.33 6.12
CA LEU A 9 13.68 -2.01 4.70
C LEU A 9 13.88 -3.23 3.79
N GLU A 10 14.81 -4.13 4.13
CA GLU A 10 15.04 -5.36 3.36
C GLU A 10 13.90 -6.37 3.56
N GLU A 11 13.39 -6.53 4.79
CA GLU A 11 12.21 -7.33 5.08
C GLU A 11 10.93 -6.75 4.44
N ASP A 12 10.73 -5.44 4.50
CA ASP A 12 9.61 -4.75 3.84
C ASP A 12 9.72 -4.88 2.30
N PHE A 13 10.94 -4.83 1.75
CA PHE A 13 11.18 -4.99 0.31
C PHE A 13 11.00 -6.45 -0.14
N GLU A 14 11.47 -7.41 0.64
CA GLU A 14 11.20 -8.84 0.42
C GLU A 14 9.71 -9.16 0.54
N GLN A 15 9.02 -8.54 1.50
CA GLN A 15 7.57 -8.63 1.64
C GLN A 15 6.87 -8.01 0.41
N PHE A 16 7.34 -6.87 -0.09
CA PHE A 16 6.89 -6.24 -1.34
C PHE A 16 7.09 -7.16 -2.55
N LEU A 17 8.24 -7.84 -2.67
CA LEU A 17 8.48 -8.81 -3.75
C LEU A 17 7.57 -10.04 -3.66
N ARG A 18 7.18 -10.44 -2.44
CA ARG A 18 6.33 -11.62 -2.16
C ARG A 18 4.83 -11.32 -2.27
N THR A 19 4.40 -10.08 -2.06
CA THR A 19 2.98 -9.69 -2.14
C THR A 19 2.53 -9.49 -3.59
N ARG A 20 2.39 -10.60 -4.32
CA ARG A 20 1.56 -10.63 -5.54
C ARG A 20 0.08 -10.75 -5.15
N HIS A 21 -0.55 -9.65 -4.75
CA HIS A 21 -2.00 -9.63 -4.63
C HIS A 21 -2.63 -9.39 -6.00
N SER A 22 -2.93 -10.48 -6.71
CA SER A 22 -4.01 -10.46 -7.70
C SER A 22 -5.33 -10.41 -6.91
N ASP A 23 -6.00 -9.27 -6.98
CA ASP A 23 -7.37 -9.01 -6.53
C ASP A 23 -7.57 -8.57 -5.07
N GLY A 24 -7.64 -7.25 -4.91
CA GLY A 24 -8.71 -6.61 -4.12
C GLY A 24 -8.28 -5.86 -2.88
N PHE A 25 -7.53 -6.49 -1.97
CA PHE A 25 -7.31 -5.94 -0.63
C PHE A 25 -5.92 -6.25 -0.08
N ALA A 26 -5.22 -5.21 0.39
CA ALA A 26 -4.00 -5.34 1.19
C ALA A 26 -4.27 -4.76 2.59
N PRO A 27 -4.16 -5.57 3.67
CA PRO A 27 -4.43 -5.10 5.02
C PRO A 27 -3.36 -4.13 5.51
N ALA A 28 -3.77 -3.08 6.22
CA ALA A 28 -2.83 -2.25 6.97
C ALA A 28 -2.37 -2.98 8.24
N PRO A 29 -1.14 -2.71 8.71
CA PRO A 29 -0.67 -3.20 10.01
C PRO A 29 -1.44 -2.59 11.20
N GLU A 30 -2.05 -1.40 11.03
CA GLU A 30 -2.93 -0.82 12.05
C GLU A 30 -4.36 -1.37 11.95
N ARG A 31 -4.93 -1.76 13.10
CA ARG A 31 -6.27 -2.35 13.19
C ARG A 31 -7.29 -1.42 12.52
N GLY A 32 -8.04 -1.96 11.55
CA GLY A 32 -9.20 -1.31 10.94
C GLY A 32 -8.95 -0.60 9.59
N ARG A 33 -7.71 -0.45 9.10
CA ARG A 33 -7.45 0.17 7.79
C ARG A 33 -7.13 -0.86 6.71
N LEU A 34 -7.68 -0.66 5.51
CA LEU A 34 -7.43 -1.50 4.34
C LEU A 34 -7.09 -0.63 3.13
N LEU A 35 -6.25 -1.15 2.24
CA LEU A 35 -6.17 -0.66 0.88
C LEU A 35 -7.17 -1.42 0.01
N ARG A 36 -7.95 -0.67 -0.76
CA ARG A 36 -8.85 -1.22 -1.77
C ARG A 36 -8.44 -0.74 -3.14
N LEU A 37 -8.24 -1.68 -4.06
CA LEU A 37 -7.88 -1.41 -5.45
C LEU A 37 -9.11 -1.47 -6.35
N LYS A 38 -9.30 -0.46 -7.20
CA LYS A 38 -10.37 -0.39 -8.19
C LYS A 38 -9.87 0.25 -9.49
N GLY A 39 -9.38 -0.58 -10.41
CA GLY A 39 -8.83 -0.11 -11.69
C GLY A 39 -7.59 0.75 -11.47
N ASN A 40 -7.66 2.04 -11.79
CA ASN A 40 -6.59 3.01 -11.56
C ASN A 40 -6.72 3.77 -10.23
N VAL A 41 -7.65 3.37 -9.35
CA VAL A 41 -7.90 4.02 -8.07
C VAL A 41 -7.43 3.15 -6.92
N LEU A 42 -6.68 3.74 -6.00
CA LEU A 42 -6.33 3.18 -4.71
C LEU A 42 -7.10 3.94 -3.63
N GLN A 43 -7.83 3.22 -2.79
CA GLN A 43 -8.59 3.81 -1.68
C GLN A 43 -8.01 3.36 -0.35
N LEU A 44 -7.83 4.31 0.56
CA LEU A 44 -7.62 4.03 1.97
C LEU A 44 -8.99 3.96 2.63
N TYR A 45 -9.32 2.81 3.19
CA TYR A 45 -10.65 2.49 3.70
C TYR A 45 -10.58 2.12 5.17
N ASN A 46 -11.47 2.68 5.98
CA ASN A 46 -11.69 2.30 7.36
C ASN A 46 -12.79 1.23 7.41
N ALA A 47 -12.41 0.00 7.73
CA ALA A 47 -13.32 -1.14 7.82
C ALA A 47 -14.20 -1.14 9.06
N GLU A 48 -13.83 -0.40 10.11
CA GLU A 48 -14.65 -0.29 11.32
C GLU A 48 -15.82 0.68 11.11
N THR A 49 -15.60 1.77 10.37
CA THR A 49 -16.60 2.82 10.12
C THR A 49 -17.24 2.75 8.74
N ASP A 50 -16.79 1.82 7.88
CA ASP A 50 -17.17 1.73 6.46
C ASP A 50 -16.90 3.03 5.66
N GLU A 51 -15.84 3.77 6.03
CA GLU A 51 -15.54 5.08 5.46
C GLU A 51 -14.33 5.05 4.52
N ILE A 52 -14.41 5.81 3.43
CA ILE A 52 -13.27 6.08 2.56
C ILE A 52 -12.52 7.29 3.11
N LEU A 53 -11.34 7.06 3.68
CA LEU A 53 -10.50 8.10 4.28
C LEU A 53 -9.75 8.91 3.22
N ALA A 54 -9.28 8.25 2.17
CA ALA A 54 -8.56 8.89 1.07
C ALA A 54 -8.70 8.10 -0.23
N SER A 55 -8.53 8.79 -1.36
CA SER A 55 -8.47 8.16 -2.69
C SER A 55 -7.31 8.76 -3.49
N PHE A 56 -6.56 7.88 -4.13
CA PHE A 56 -5.47 8.24 -5.04
C PHE A 56 -5.78 7.69 -6.43
N HIS A 57 -5.54 8.53 -7.45
CA HIS A 57 -5.80 8.20 -8.85
C HIS A 57 -4.49 8.14 -9.62
N ALA A 58 -4.13 6.94 -10.08
CA ALA A 58 -3.01 6.76 -11.00
C ALA A 58 -3.46 7.01 -12.45
N GLU A 59 -2.51 7.39 -13.30
CA GLU A 59 -2.75 7.54 -14.74
C GLU A 59 -2.99 6.19 -15.45
N SER A 60 -2.51 5.10 -14.85
CA SER A 60 -2.63 3.74 -15.38
C SER A 60 -3.23 2.79 -14.35
N GLU A 61 -3.80 1.67 -14.82
CA GLU A 61 -4.37 0.63 -13.98
C GLU A 61 -3.36 0.18 -12.91
N ILE A 62 -3.78 0.18 -11.65
CA ILE A 62 -2.96 -0.25 -10.52
C ILE A 62 -3.04 -1.78 -10.45
N LYS A 63 -1.89 -2.44 -10.45
CA LYS A 63 -1.77 -3.91 -10.42
C LYS A 63 -1.53 -4.45 -9.02
N GLY A 64 -1.14 -3.60 -8.09
CA GLY A 64 -1.09 -3.92 -6.68
C GLY A 64 -0.60 -2.74 -5.86
N ALA A 65 -0.76 -2.86 -4.55
CA ALA A 65 -0.28 -1.92 -3.56
C ALA A 65 -0.02 -2.64 -2.24
N THR A 66 0.90 -2.11 -1.45
CA THR A 66 1.21 -2.61 -0.11
C THR A 66 1.60 -1.48 0.82
N PHE A 67 1.37 -1.67 2.12
CA PHE A 67 1.96 -0.81 3.14
C PHE A 67 3.42 -1.19 3.38
N LEU A 68 4.22 -0.17 3.67
CA LEU A 68 5.61 -0.25 4.12
C LEU A 68 5.74 0.55 5.41
N GLN A 69 6.86 0.38 6.13
CA GLN A 69 7.20 1.21 7.30
C GLN A 69 6.04 1.29 8.31
N ASN A 70 5.48 0.15 8.71
CA ASN A 70 4.36 0.06 9.65
C ASN A 70 3.11 0.86 9.25
N GLY A 71 2.88 1.11 7.96
CA GLY A 71 1.68 1.77 7.47
C GLY A 71 1.85 3.26 7.15
N GLU A 72 3.05 3.83 7.36
CA GLU A 72 3.34 5.24 7.04
C GLU A 72 3.47 5.50 5.53
N VAL A 73 3.84 4.48 4.78
CA VAL A 73 4.06 4.56 3.33
C VAL A 73 3.24 3.50 2.62
N VAL A 74 2.66 3.87 1.47
CA VAL A 74 2.06 2.94 0.53
C VAL A 74 2.88 2.92 -0.74
N ALA A 75 3.37 1.75 -1.13
CA ALA A 75 3.93 1.53 -2.45
C ALA A 75 2.86 0.91 -3.36
N LEU A 76 2.73 1.42 -4.59
CA LEU A 76 1.84 0.87 -5.60
C LEU A 76 2.55 0.78 -6.95
N TRP A 77 2.17 -0.22 -7.75
CA TRP A 77 2.72 -0.43 -9.09
C TRP A 77 1.62 -0.51 -10.14
N CYS A 78 1.86 0.15 -11.26
CA CYS A 78 0.92 0.33 -12.34
C CYS A 78 1.28 -0.55 -13.54
N LYS A 79 0.28 -0.84 -14.39
CA LYS A 79 0.44 -1.64 -15.61
C LYS A 79 1.47 -1.05 -16.59
N ASN A 80 1.64 0.27 -16.59
CA ASN A 80 2.61 0.98 -17.41
C ASN A 80 4.06 0.89 -16.87
N GLY A 81 4.30 0.19 -15.76
CA GLY A 81 5.62 0.03 -15.14
C GLY A 81 5.98 1.13 -14.14
N GLN A 82 5.11 2.13 -13.89
CA GLN A 82 5.35 3.10 -12.83
C GLN A 82 5.21 2.45 -11.44
N VAL A 83 6.09 2.88 -10.54
CA VAL A 83 6.00 2.62 -9.10
C VAL A 83 5.88 3.95 -8.39
N ILE A 84 4.86 4.09 -7.53
CA ILE A 84 4.55 5.33 -6.82
C ILE A 84 4.58 5.04 -5.32
N PHE A 85 5.21 5.94 -4.57
CA PHE A 85 5.25 5.92 -3.11
C PHE A 85 4.41 7.08 -2.58
N LEU A 86 3.43 6.75 -1.74
CA LEU A 86 2.55 7.73 -1.10
C LEU A 86 2.83 7.72 0.40
N ARG A 87 2.98 8.90 0.98
CA ARG A 87 3.04 9.05 2.44
C ARG A 87 1.63 9.19 3.00
N VAL A 88 1.28 8.37 3.99
CA VAL A 88 0.02 8.48 4.71
C VAL A 88 0.23 9.47 5.86
N LEU A 89 -0.33 10.66 5.71
CA LEU A 89 -0.38 11.65 6.79
C LEU A 89 -1.65 11.39 7.59
N VAL A 90 -1.51 10.68 8.71
CA VAL A 90 -2.58 10.44 9.68
C VAL A 90 -2.56 11.55 10.73
#